data_AF-A0A7C6HZA7-F1
#
_entry.id   AF-A0A7C6HZA7-F1
#
_cell.length_a   1.000
_cell.length_b   1.000
_cell.length_c   1.000
_cell.angle_alpha   90.00
_cell.angle_beta   90.00
_cell.angle_gamma   90.00
#
_symmetry.space_group_name_H-M   'P 1'
#
loop_
_entity.id
_entity.type
_entity.pdbx_description
1 polymer ?
#
loop_
_entity_poly.entity_id
_entity_poly.type
_entity_poly.pdbx_seq_one_letter_code
_entity_poly.pdbx_strand_id
1 'polypeptide(L)'
;MKTIRHLCSYLTAIIFLFPACNEKATIEIDNLRCEFMQNPVGIDVEQPSLSWEINANARGVKQTGYRVLVASSLEKLNADESDIWDSGWVRSEQSTNVLYQGQPLDSRATCYWKVKTRANLGRSDWSEPAFWVMAFTNSQDWEATWIGLDRSFPGDVLKAKTRLSAR
;
A
#
# COMPACT_ATOMS: atom_id res chain seq x y z
N MET A 1 72.04 -20.87 46.00
CA MET A 1 71.01 -21.93 46.09
C MET A 1 69.74 -21.30 46.64
N LYS A 2 68.57 -21.62 46.03
CA LYS A 2 67.20 -21.11 46.25
C LYS A 2 66.75 -19.99 45.30
N THR A 3 66.18 -20.47 44.19
CA THR A 3 65.49 -19.80 43.09
C THR A 3 64.18 -19.16 43.54
N ILE A 4 64.00 -17.87 43.22
CA ILE A 4 62.69 -17.19 43.20
C ILE A 4 62.07 -17.48 41.83
N ARG A 5 61.00 -18.29 41.80
CA ARG A 5 60.18 -18.50 40.60
C ARG A 5 58.90 -17.68 40.75
N HIS A 6 58.79 -16.63 39.95
CA HIS A 6 57.57 -15.89 39.71
C HIS A 6 56.51 -16.84 39.15
N LEU A 7 55.41 -17.04 39.89
CA LEU A 7 54.21 -17.68 39.36
C LEU A 7 53.13 -16.62 39.24
N CYS A 8 53.26 -15.80 38.20
CA CYS A 8 52.21 -14.91 37.73
C CYS A 8 51.14 -15.81 37.09
N SER A 9 50.11 -16.17 37.85
CA SER A 9 49.03 -17.02 37.36
C SER A 9 48.11 -16.15 36.49
N TYR A 10 48.32 -16.21 35.18
CA TYR A 10 47.50 -15.53 34.19
C TYR A 10 46.07 -16.06 34.22
N LEU A 11 45.14 -15.25 34.75
CA LEU A 11 43.70 -15.47 34.61
C LEU A 11 43.30 -15.01 33.19
N THR A 12 43.40 -15.91 32.20
CA THR A 12 42.92 -15.61 30.84
C THR A 12 41.39 -15.58 30.84
N ALA A 13 40.82 -14.38 30.92
CA ALA A 13 39.42 -14.14 30.62
C ALA A 13 39.20 -14.40 29.12
N ILE A 14 38.57 -15.52 28.78
CA ILE A 14 38.05 -15.77 27.43
C ILE A 14 36.84 -14.85 27.27
N ILE A 15 37.07 -13.67 26.69
CA ILE A 15 36.01 -12.82 26.17
C ILE A 15 35.44 -13.58 24.96
N PHE A 16 34.32 -14.26 25.16
CA PHE A 16 33.46 -14.65 24.05
C PHE A 16 32.98 -13.37 23.39
N LEU A 17 33.75 -12.91 22.40
CA LEU A 17 33.31 -11.93 21.43
C LEU A 17 32.22 -12.64 20.63
N PHE A 18 31.00 -12.67 21.16
CA PHE A 18 29.83 -13.01 20.36
C PHE A 18 29.84 -12.01 19.21
N PRO A 19 30.04 -12.44 17.95
CA PRO A 19 29.78 -11.55 16.85
C PRO A 19 28.31 -11.19 16.97
N ALA A 20 28.03 -9.95 17.37
CA ALA A 20 26.71 -9.39 17.23
C ALA A 20 26.44 -9.45 15.73
N CYS A 21 25.64 -10.45 15.32
CA CYS A 21 25.19 -10.57 13.95
C CYS A 21 24.33 -9.33 13.70
N ASN A 22 24.96 -8.28 13.17
CA ASN A 22 24.28 -7.04 12.82
C ASN A 22 23.62 -7.28 11.47
N GLU A 23 22.61 -8.14 11.46
CA GLU A 23 21.83 -8.42 10.27
C GLU A 23 21.02 -7.17 9.96
N LYS A 24 21.34 -6.52 8.84
CA LYS A 24 20.64 -5.32 8.39
C LYS A 24 19.17 -5.71 8.17
N ALA A 25 18.24 -4.94 8.73
CA ALA A 25 16.82 -5.22 8.58
C ALA A 25 16.43 -5.20 7.10
N THR A 26 15.90 -6.30 6.60
CA THR A 26 15.22 -6.39 5.31
C THR A 26 13.80 -5.89 5.52
N ILE A 27 13.35 -4.97 4.66
CA ILE A 27 12.03 -4.34 4.75
C ILE A 27 11.35 -4.51 3.40
N GLU A 28 10.23 -5.21 3.40
CA GLU A 28 9.39 -5.49 2.24
C GLU A 28 8.04 -4.78 2.42
N ILE A 29 7.45 -4.35 1.30
CA ILE A 29 6.18 -3.63 1.30
C ILE A 29 5.18 -4.46 0.49
N ASP A 30 4.14 -4.91 1.16
CA ASP A 30 3.17 -5.85 0.62
C ASP A 30 1.74 -5.36 0.83
N ASN A 31 0.79 -6.12 0.25
CA ASN A 31 -0.64 -5.96 0.49
C ASN A 31 -1.11 -4.51 0.30
N LEU A 32 -0.70 -3.93 -0.83
CA LEU A 32 -1.13 -2.62 -1.27
C LEU A 32 -2.65 -2.61 -1.48
N ARG A 33 -3.30 -1.58 -0.94
CA ARG A 33 -4.75 -1.39 -1.03
C ARG A 33 -5.09 0.05 -1.38
N CYS A 34 -6.08 0.19 -2.25
CA CYS A 34 -6.75 1.45 -2.56
C CYS A 34 -8.19 1.33 -2.05
N GLU A 35 -8.68 2.32 -1.28
CA GLU A 35 -10.01 2.26 -0.65
C GLU A 35 -10.23 0.95 0.12
N PHE A 36 -9.20 0.50 0.85
CA PHE A 36 -9.17 -0.75 1.62
C PHE A 36 -9.34 -2.05 0.79
N MET A 37 -9.29 -1.97 -0.53
CA MET A 37 -9.42 -3.09 -1.47
C MET A 37 -8.12 -3.34 -2.24
N GLN A 38 -7.85 -4.59 -2.62
CA GLN A 38 -6.76 -4.92 -3.54
C GLN A 38 -7.22 -4.71 -4.97
N ASN A 39 -6.48 -3.90 -5.74
CA ASN A 39 -6.71 -3.66 -7.16
C ASN A 39 -8.17 -3.37 -7.55
N PRO A 40 -8.87 -2.42 -6.88
CA PRO A 40 -10.28 -2.19 -7.12
C PRO A 40 -10.56 -1.60 -8.50
N VAL A 41 -11.73 -1.93 -9.05
CA VAL A 41 -12.21 -1.44 -10.34
C VAL A 41 -13.55 -0.74 -10.13
N GLY A 42 -13.68 0.48 -10.65
CA GLY A 42 -14.92 1.26 -10.57
C GLY A 42 -15.10 2.02 -9.26
N ILE A 43 -14.03 2.61 -8.72
CA ILE A 43 -14.14 3.56 -7.60
C ILE A 43 -14.38 4.98 -8.11
N ASP A 44 -15.19 5.76 -7.40
CA ASP A 44 -15.57 7.14 -7.77
C ASP A 44 -15.08 8.20 -6.75
N VAL A 45 -14.25 7.78 -5.79
CA VAL A 45 -13.66 8.67 -4.79
C VAL A 45 -12.60 9.55 -5.45
N GLU A 46 -12.75 10.88 -5.36
CA GLU A 46 -11.84 11.85 -6.00
C GLU A 46 -10.40 11.79 -5.47
N GLN A 47 -10.24 11.50 -4.17
CA GLN A 47 -8.96 11.34 -3.50
C GLN A 47 -8.86 9.96 -2.84
N PRO A 48 -8.60 8.90 -3.63
CA PRO A 48 -8.53 7.55 -3.08
C PRO A 48 -7.46 7.44 -2.00
N SER A 49 -7.78 6.68 -0.97
CA SER A 49 -6.94 6.37 0.17
C SER A 49 -6.07 5.15 -0.12
N LEU A 50 -4.76 5.31 0.04
CA LEU A 50 -3.76 4.28 -0.18
C LEU A 50 -3.27 3.72 1.14
N SER A 51 -3.09 2.40 1.19
CA SER A 51 -2.57 1.69 2.36
C SER A 51 -1.61 0.59 1.94
N TRP A 52 -0.61 0.31 2.77
CA TRP A 52 0.36 -0.76 2.56
C TRP A 52 0.79 -1.38 3.89
N GLU A 53 1.25 -2.63 3.85
CA GLU A 53 1.80 -3.34 4.98
C GLU A 53 3.32 -3.37 4.91
N ILE A 54 3.98 -3.29 6.07
CA ILE A 54 5.43 -3.29 6.19
C ILE A 54 5.83 -4.59 6.85
N ASN A 55 6.51 -5.45 6.09
CA ASN A 55 7.06 -6.71 6.57
C ASN A 55 8.57 -6.56 6.76
N ALA A 56 9.09 -7.10 7.87
CA ALA A 56 10.52 -7.06 8.13
C ALA A 56 10.98 -8.27 8.94
N ASN A 57 12.24 -8.69 8.70
CA ASN A 57 12.87 -9.76 9.47
C ASN A 57 13.34 -9.30 10.87
N ALA A 58 13.40 -8.00 11.12
CA ALA A 58 13.80 -7.40 12.39
C ALA A 58 12.60 -6.90 13.21
N ARG A 59 12.71 -6.98 14.54
CA ARG A 59 11.73 -6.38 15.46
C ARG A 59 11.96 -4.88 15.60
N GLY A 60 10.91 -4.15 15.96
CA GLY A 60 11.00 -2.71 16.23
C GLY A 60 11.21 -1.85 14.98
N VAL A 61 10.93 -2.39 13.80
CA VAL A 61 10.90 -1.63 12.55
C VAL A 61 9.71 -0.69 12.58
N LYS A 62 9.99 0.60 12.37
CA LYS A 62 9.00 1.67 12.34
C LYS A 62 9.25 2.54 11.12
N GLN A 63 8.20 2.75 10.32
CA GLN A 63 8.24 3.71 9.21
C GLN A 63 8.54 5.11 9.73
N THR A 64 9.39 5.83 9.00
CA THR A 64 9.72 7.24 9.25
C THR A 64 9.42 8.13 8.04
N GLY A 65 9.15 7.54 6.88
CA GLY A 65 8.65 8.24 5.71
C GLY A 65 8.34 7.30 4.56
N TYR A 66 7.65 7.82 3.55
CA TYR A 66 7.25 7.08 2.36
C TYR A 66 7.42 7.94 1.11
N ARG A 67 7.39 7.30 -0.05
CA ARG A 67 7.18 7.92 -1.36
C ARG A 67 6.25 7.03 -2.17
N VAL A 68 5.21 7.62 -2.74
CA VAL A 68 4.26 6.97 -3.63
C VAL A 68 4.47 7.51 -5.03
N LEU A 69 4.51 6.62 -6.01
CA LEU A 69 4.44 6.94 -7.43
C LEU A 69 3.13 6.40 -7.99
N VAL A 70 2.50 7.19 -8.85
CA VAL A 70 1.31 6.83 -9.62
C VAL A 70 1.54 7.21 -11.07
N ALA A 71 1.23 6.28 -11.98
CA ALA A 71 1.39 6.46 -13.41
C ALA A 71 0.19 5.89 -14.19
N SER A 72 -0.01 6.41 -15.39
CA SER A 72 -1.09 6.00 -16.31
C SER A 72 -0.82 4.67 -17.02
N SER A 73 0.40 4.14 -16.94
CA SER A 73 0.75 2.81 -17.46
C SER A 73 1.74 2.08 -16.56
N LEU A 74 1.69 0.75 -16.59
CA LEU A 74 2.64 -0.10 -15.89
C LEU A 74 4.08 0.09 -16.41
N GLU A 75 4.24 0.35 -17.71
CA GLU A 75 5.54 0.60 -18.33
C GLU A 75 6.23 1.84 -17.73
N LYS A 76 5.51 2.98 -17.66
CA LYS A 76 6.02 4.20 -17.02
C LYS A 76 6.37 3.95 -15.56
N LEU A 77 5.47 3.31 -14.82
CA LEU A 77 5.70 3.02 -13.41
C LEU A 77 6.94 2.14 -13.21
N ASN A 78 7.16 1.13 -14.07
CA ASN A 78 8.33 0.26 -14.01
C ASN A 78 9.63 1.00 -14.33
N ALA A 79 9.57 2.09 -15.10
CA ALA A 79 10.68 2.99 -15.35
C ALA A 79 10.89 4.05 -14.23
N ASP A 80 10.16 3.94 -13.10
CA ASP A 80 10.11 4.95 -12.03
C ASP A 80 9.58 6.32 -12.50
N GLU A 81 8.83 6.36 -13.61
CA GLU A 81 8.15 7.55 -14.13
C GLU A 81 6.73 7.64 -13.59
N SER A 82 6.31 8.83 -13.18
CA SER A 82 5.01 9.10 -12.58
C SER A 82 4.36 10.34 -13.18
N ASP A 83 3.54 10.14 -14.20
CA ASP A 83 2.83 11.21 -14.90
C ASP A 83 1.52 11.62 -14.22
N ILE A 84 1.03 10.84 -13.24
CA ILE A 84 -0.19 11.14 -12.48
C ILE A 84 0.16 11.77 -11.12
N TRP A 85 1.03 11.14 -10.35
CA TRP A 85 1.42 11.65 -9.03
C TRP A 85 2.77 11.11 -8.55
N ASP A 86 3.59 12.00 -8.00
CA ASP A 86 4.73 11.67 -7.15
C ASP A 86 4.57 12.41 -5.83
N SER A 87 4.47 11.69 -4.71
CA SER A 87 4.37 12.34 -3.41
C SER A 87 5.67 13.04 -2.99
N GLY A 88 6.78 12.74 -3.66
CA GLY A 88 8.11 12.95 -3.11
C GLY A 88 8.31 12.16 -1.81
N TRP A 89 9.42 12.40 -1.11
CA TRP A 89 9.62 11.82 0.21
C TRP A 89 8.83 12.59 1.27
N VAL A 90 7.82 11.94 1.84
CA VAL A 90 7.01 12.47 2.94
C VAL A 90 7.53 11.90 4.26
N ARG A 91 7.84 12.78 5.23
CA ARG A 91 8.23 12.37 6.60
C ARG A 91 6.97 12.09 7.41
N SER A 92 6.60 10.81 7.52
CA SER A 92 5.41 10.36 8.25
C SER A 92 5.55 8.89 8.64
N GLU A 93 4.93 8.53 9.77
CA GLU A 93 4.83 7.15 10.24
C GLU A 93 3.56 6.45 9.69
N GLN A 94 2.70 7.19 8.99
CA GLN A 94 1.43 6.71 8.46
C GLN A 94 1.62 5.79 7.23
N SER A 95 1.08 4.57 7.29
CA SER A 95 1.06 3.60 6.18
C SER A 95 -0.35 3.17 5.77
N THR A 96 -1.38 3.75 6.39
CA THR A 96 -2.78 3.49 6.11
C THR A 96 -3.51 4.80 5.84
N ASN A 97 -4.55 4.76 5.02
CA ASN A 97 -5.39 5.91 4.69
C ASN A 97 -4.58 7.15 4.22
N VAL A 98 -3.54 6.93 3.42
CA VAL A 98 -2.75 8.00 2.80
C VAL A 98 -3.51 8.49 1.58
N LEU A 99 -4.10 9.69 1.67
CA LEU A 99 -4.90 10.25 0.59
C LEU A 99 -4.04 10.57 -0.63
N TYR A 100 -4.56 10.23 -1.79
CA TYR A 100 -4.05 10.68 -3.08
C TYR A 100 -4.05 12.21 -3.17
N GLN A 101 -2.93 12.80 -3.58
CA GLN A 101 -2.74 14.26 -3.72
C GLN A 101 -2.20 14.66 -5.09
N GLY A 102 -2.42 13.83 -6.11
CA GLY A 102 -1.98 14.09 -7.47
C GLY A 102 -2.94 14.94 -8.29
N GLN A 103 -2.79 14.84 -9.62
CA GLN A 103 -3.70 15.50 -10.56
C GLN A 103 -5.12 14.93 -10.45
N PRO A 104 -6.18 15.69 -10.79
CA PRO A 104 -7.53 15.14 -10.89
C PRO A 104 -7.59 13.86 -11.73
N LEU A 105 -8.37 12.88 -11.28
CA LEU A 105 -8.48 11.58 -11.92
C LEU A 105 -9.62 11.57 -12.94
N ASP A 106 -9.32 11.15 -14.17
CA ASP A 106 -10.32 11.06 -15.24
C ASP A 106 -11.21 9.82 -15.08
N SER A 107 -12.43 9.91 -15.60
CA SER A 107 -13.34 8.77 -15.71
C SER A 107 -12.70 7.60 -16.46
N ARG A 108 -12.85 6.39 -15.92
CA ARG A 108 -12.28 5.15 -16.47
C ARG A 108 -10.75 5.11 -16.51
N ALA A 109 -10.05 6.05 -15.88
CA ALA A 109 -8.60 6.01 -15.81
C ALA A 109 -8.13 4.80 -14.99
N THR A 110 -7.17 4.05 -15.53
CA THR A 110 -6.41 3.07 -14.77
C THR A 110 -5.18 3.76 -14.19
N CYS A 111 -5.02 3.71 -12.88
CA CYS A 111 -3.89 4.27 -12.17
C CYS A 111 -3.05 3.12 -11.61
N TYR A 112 -1.81 3.01 -12.08
CA TYR A 112 -0.84 2.08 -11.52
C TYR A 112 -0.03 2.80 -10.46
N TRP A 113 0.25 2.14 -9.34
CA TRP A 113 1.00 2.76 -8.27
C TRP A 113 1.92 1.79 -7.55
N LYS A 114 2.95 2.34 -6.93
CA LYS A 114 3.88 1.62 -6.04
C LYS A 114 4.38 2.55 -4.96
N VAL A 115 4.86 1.96 -3.87
CA VAL A 115 5.33 2.70 -2.70
C VAL A 115 6.71 2.21 -2.26
N LYS A 116 7.51 3.13 -1.73
CA LYS A 116 8.79 2.85 -1.10
C LYS A 116 8.85 3.52 0.26
N THR A 117 9.44 2.85 1.23
CA THR A 117 9.42 3.27 2.63
C THR A 117 10.82 3.46 3.20
N ARG A 118 10.97 4.51 4.01
CA ARG A 118 12.08 4.68 4.95
C ARG A 118 11.61 4.23 6.33
N ALA A 119 12.46 3.49 7.03
CA ALA A 119 12.25 3.09 8.41
C ALA A 119 13.46 3.48 9.28
N ASN A 120 13.30 3.33 10.59
CA ASN A 120 14.37 3.54 11.57
C ASN A 120 15.57 2.59 11.40
N LEU A 121 15.36 1.39 10.84
CA LEU A 121 16.40 0.37 10.66
C LEU A 121 16.82 0.15 9.20
N GLY A 122 16.31 0.95 8.25
CA GLY A 122 16.64 0.77 6.84
C GLY A 122 15.69 1.47 5.89
N ARG A 123 15.72 1.02 4.64
CA ARG A 123 14.80 1.43 3.57
C ARG A 123 14.35 0.17 2.85
N SER A 124 13.09 0.13 2.43
CA SER A 124 12.61 -0.91 1.54
C SER A 124 13.11 -0.67 0.12
N ASP A 125 12.97 -1.67 -0.74
CA ASP A 125 12.85 -1.44 -2.19
C ASP A 125 11.43 -0.95 -2.55
N TRP A 126 11.18 -0.71 -3.83
CA TRP A 126 9.81 -0.45 -4.29
C TRP A 126 8.96 -1.69 -4.07
N SER A 127 7.69 -1.50 -3.69
CA SER A 127 6.70 -2.58 -3.74
C SER A 127 6.50 -3.07 -5.17
N GLU A 128 5.92 -4.26 -5.30
CA GLU A 128 5.29 -4.65 -6.55
C GLU A 128 4.21 -3.62 -6.94
N PRO A 129 4.04 -3.32 -8.25
CA PRO A 129 2.96 -2.46 -8.73
C PRO A 129 1.57 -2.98 -8.37
N ALA A 130 0.73 -2.11 -7.86
CA ALA A 130 -0.71 -2.31 -7.72
C ALA A 130 -1.46 -1.32 -8.63
N PHE A 131 -2.78 -1.43 -8.71
CA PHE A 131 -3.58 -0.49 -9.49
C PHE A 131 -4.92 -0.16 -8.86
N TRP A 132 -5.60 0.83 -9.40
CA TRP A 132 -7.06 0.98 -9.29
C TRP A 132 -7.61 1.52 -10.62
N VAL A 133 -8.92 1.34 -10.83
CA VAL A 133 -9.61 1.90 -12.01
C VAL A 133 -10.75 2.79 -11.54
N MET A 134 -10.82 4.00 -12.07
CA MET A 134 -11.91 4.93 -11.79
C MET A 134 -13.21 4.50 -12.45
N ALA A 135 -14.33 4.76 -11.78
CA ALA A 135 -15.66 4.76 -12.39
C ALA A 135 -15.86 6.04 -13.22
N PHE A 136 -17.11 6.44 -13.42
CA PHE A 136 -17.43 7.78 -13.90
C PHE A 136 -17.24 8.79 -12.76
N THR A 137 -16.36 9.76 -12.98
CA THR A 137 -16.15 10.89 -12.06
C THR A 137 -17.11 12.05 -12.36
N ASN A 138 -17.81 12.01 -13.50
CA ASN A 138 -18.86 12.96 -13.86
C ASN A 138 -20.14 12.19 -14.24
N SER A 139 -21.28 12.58 -13.64
CA SER A 139 -22.58 11.98 -13.94
C SER A 139 -23.00 12.15 -15.40
N GLN A 140 -22.45 13.14 -16.11
CA GLN A 140 -22.70 13.37 -17.54
C GLN A 140 -22.10 12.28 -18.44
N ASP A 141 -21.16 11.48 -17.94
CA ASP A 141 -20.57 10.37 -18.70
C ASP A 141 -21.54 9.18 -18.81
N TRP A 142 -22.62 9.18 -18.03
CA TRP A 142 -23.67 8.19 -18.14
C TRP A 142 -24.70 8.61 -19.20
N GLU A 143 -24.61 7.99 -20.37
CA GLU A 143 -25.51 8.25 -21.51
C GLU A 143 -26.71 7.28 -21.56
N ALA A 144 -26.73 6.24 -20.71
CA ALA A 144 -27.81 5.27 -20.71
C ALA A 144 -29.10 5.89 -20.14
N THR A 145 -30.20 5.13 -20.15
CA THR A 145 -31.44 5.52 -19.49
C THR A 145 -31.92 4.35 -18.64
N TRP A 146 -32.52 4.66 -17.50
CA TRP A 146 -33.16 3.63 -16.67
C TRP A 146 -34.32 3.02 -17.45
N ILE A 147 -34.24 1.73 -17.71
CA ILE A 147 -35.32 0.95 -18.31
C ILE A 147 -36.09 0.22 -17.22
N GLY A 148 -37.41 0.17 -17.33
CA GLY A 148 -38.30 -0.48 -16.38
C GLY A 148 -39.65 -0.78 -17.01
N LEU A 149 -40.48 -1.54 -16.31
CA LEU A 149 -41.86 -1.78 -16.72
C LEU A 149 -42.70 -0.53 -16.44
N ASP A 150 -43.49 -0.09 -17.41
CA ASP A 150 -44.40 1.06 -17.25
C ASP A 150 -45.52 0.81 -16.22
N ARG A 151 -45.81 -0.46 -15.94
CA ARG A 151 -46.81 -0.89 -14.96
C ARG A 151 -46.51 -2.29 -14.45
N SER A 152 -47.05 -2.62 -13.27
CA SER A 152 -47.06 -3.99 -12.75
C SER A 152 -47.99 -4.89 -13.57
N PHE A 153 -47.79 -6.21 -13.49
CA PHE A 153 -48.66 -7.17 -14.16
C PHE A 153 -50.02 -7.29 -13.45
N PRO A 154 -51.07 -7.72 -14.16
CA PRO A 154 -52.33 -8.11 -13.53
C PRO A 154 -52.07 -9.18 -12.45
N GLY A 155 -52.46 -8.89 -11.20
CA GLY A 155 -52.24 -9.77 -10.04
C GLY A 155 -51.11 -9.33 -9.11
N ASP A 156 -50.24 -8.40 -9.53
CA ASP A 156 -49.21 -7.84 -8.66
C ASP A 156 -49.84 -6.91 -7.60
N VAL A 157 -49.49 -7.13 -6.34
CA VAL A 157 -49.94 -6.29 -5.22
C VAL A 157 -48.81 -5.33 -4.84
N LEU A 158 -48.93 -4.06 -5.25
CA LEU A 158 -47.95 -2.99 -4.98
C LEU A 158 -48.08 -2.35 -3.59
N LYS A 159 -48.94 -2.89 -2.71
CA LYS A 159 -49.27 -2.28 -1.41
C LYS A 159 -48.26 -2.56 -0.28
N ALA A 160 -47.15 -3.25 -0.53
CA ALA A 160 -46.12 -3.54 0.48
C ALA A 160 -44.74 -3.77 -0.14
N LYS A 161 -43.71 -4.03 0.68
CA LYS A 161 -42.43 -4.64 0.26
C LYS A 161 -42.67 -6.07 -0.24
N THR A 162 -43.39 -6.22 -1.34
CA THR A 162 -43.63 -7.50 -1.98
C THR A 162 -42.39 -7.90 -2.77
N ARG A 163 -41.98 -9.15 -2.60
CA ARG A 163 -40.97 -9.75 -3.48
C ARG A 163 -41.59 -9.80 -4.87
N LEU A 164 -40.87 -9.30 -5.88
CA LEU A 164 -41.18 -9.57 -7.28
C LEU A 164 -41.36 -11.08 -7.41
N SER A 165 -42.48 -11.54 -7.97
CA SER A 165 -42.65 -12.96 -8.26
C SER A 165 -41.53 -13.37 -9.21
N ALA A 166 -40.73 -14.38 -8.85
CA ALA A 166 -39.77 -14.94 -9.78
C ALA A 166 -40.52 -15.45 -11.01
N ARG A 167 -40.10 -15.00 -12.19
CA ARG A 167 -40.56 -15.45 -13.49
C ARG A 167 -39.35 -15.80 -14.32
#